data_AF-A0A2N9MGU2-F1
#
_entry.id   AF-A0A2N9MGU2-F1
#
_cell.length_a   1.000
_cell.length_b   1.000
_cell.length_c   1.000
_cell.angle_alpha   90.00
_cell.angle_beta   90.00
_cell.angle_gamma   90.00
#
_symmetry.space_group_name_H-M   'P 1'
#
loop_
_entity.id
_entity.type
_entity.pdbx_description
1 polymer ?
#
loop_
_entity_poly.entity_id
_entity_poly.type
_entity_poly.pdbx_seq_one_letter_code
_entity_poly.pdbx_strand_id
1 'polypeptide(L)'
;MTVHAGIGYDILHEHPNCDGASLGAASYRDFLIFARTVERLEGGVLLNFGSAIMGPEVYLKALAMARNVAHQEGRAIRQFTTAVFDLVPIHGDPRKELPKTDPGYYFRPHKTILVRTVADGGESYYVCGEHRATIPALWRLLAER
;
A
#
# COMPACT_ATOMS: atom_id res chain seq x y z
N MET A 1 -12.37 -7.92 -3.40
CA MET A 1 -11.04 -8.44 -3.04
C MET A 1 -10.24 -8.56 -4.33
N THR A 2 -8.95 -8.21 -4.29
CA THR A 2 -8.02 -8.39 -5.41
C THR A 2 -6.79 -9.15 -4.90
N VAL A 3 -6.16 -9.93 -5.77
CA VAL A 3 -4.95 -10.71 -5.51
C VAL A 3 -3.90 -10.33 -6.54
N HIS A 4 -2.70 -10.01 -6.06
CA HIS A 4 -1.59 -9.61 -6.91
C HIS A 4 -0.48 -10.65 -6.77
N ALA A 5 -0.33 -11.49 -7.78
CA ALA A 5 0.68 -12.54 -7.80
C ALA A 5 2.05 -12.01 -8.24
N GLY A 6 3.11 -12.45 -7.57
CA GLY A 6 4.50 -12.13 -7.90
C GLY A 6 5.17 -13.29 -8.64
N ILE A 7 5.46 -13.13 -9.93
CA ILE A 7 6.08 -14.18 -10.75
C ILE A 7 7.47 -14.54 -10.21
N GLY A 8 7.70 -15.82 -9.93
CA GLY A 8 8.94 -16.32 -9.33
C GLY A 8 9.11 -16.00 -7.84
N TYR A 9 8.08 -15.40 -7.22
CA TYR A 9 8.03 -15.09 -5.78
C TYR A 9 7.03 -15.98 -5.05
N ASP A 10 5.83 -16.16 -5.61
CA ASP A 10 4.79 -16.98 -4.96
C ASP A 10 5.08 -18.48 -5.10
N ILE A 11 4.76 -19.25 -4.06
CA ILE A 11 4.98 -20.70 -3.99
C ILE A 11 4.22 -21.50 -5.07
N LEU A 12 3.15 -20.93 -5.61
CA LEU A 12 2.29 -21.60 -6.60
C LEU A 12 3.02 -21.96 -7.90
N HIS A 13 4.10 -21.23 -8.24
CA HIS A 13 4.85 -21.46 -9.49
C HIS A 13 5.53 -22.82 -9.58
N GLU A 14 5.75 -23.50 -8.44
CA GLU A 14 6.38 -24.82 -8.40
C GLU A 14 5.39 -25.96 -8.74
N HIS A 15 4.09 -25.68 -8.71
CA HIS A 15 3.07 -26.70 -8.91
C HIS A 15 2.88 -27.00 -10.41
N PRO A 16 2.80 -28.29 -10.83
CA PRO A 16 2.72 -28.67 -12.25
C PRO A 16 1.48 -28.16 -12.99
N ASN A 17 0.45 -27.70 -12.28
CA ASN A 17 -0.75 -27.11 -12.88
C ASN A 17 -0.70 -25.57 -12.97
N CYS A 18 0.41 -24.94 -12.59
CA CYS A 18 0.56 -23.49 -12.65
C CYS A 18 0.67 -23.06 -14.12
N ASP A 19 -0.39 -22.44 -14.63
CA ASP A 19 -0.38 -21.79 -15.92
C ASP A 19 -0.03 -20.30 -15.79
N GLY A 20 1.15 -19.92 -16.28
CA GLY A 20 1.63 -18.55 -16.22
C GLY A 20 0.75 -17.56 -16.99
N ALA A 21 0.09 -18.00 -18.06
CA ALA A 21 -0.83 -17.15 -18.82
C ALA A 21 -2.06 -16.79 -17.98
N SER A 22 -2.72 -17.79 -17.39
CA SER A 22 -3.85 -17.60 -16.48
C SER A 22 -3.48 -16.75 -15.27
N LEU A 23 -2.32 -17.00 -14.66
CA LEU A 23 -1.85 -16.24 -13.50
C LEU A 23 -1.63 -14.76 -13.84
N GLY A 24 -0.92 -14.49 -14.93
CA GLY A 24 -0.67 -13.12 -15.40
C GLY A 24 -1.97 -12.39 -15.73
N ALA A 25 -2.88 -13.04 -16.45
CA ALA A 25 -4.18 -12.48 -16.80
C ALA A 25 -5.03 -12.15 -15.56
N ALA A 26 -5.09 -13.05 -14.58
CA ALA A 26 -5.82 -12.85 -13.34
C ALA A 26 -5.22 -11.72 -12.50
N SER A 27 -3.90 -11.75 -12.25
CA SER A 27 -3.19 -10.74 -11.46
C SER A 27 -3.30 -9.34 -12.08
N TYR A 28 -3.20 -9.24 -13.42
CA TYR A 28 -3.34 -7.97 -14.13
C TYR A 28 -4.78 -7.44 -14.08
N ARG A 29 -5.78 -8.31 -14.25
CA ARG A 29 -7.19 -7.92 -14.09
C ARG A 29 -7.45 -7.37 -12.70
N ASP A 30 -6.95 -8.04 -11.67
CA ASP A 30 -7.08 -7.61 -10.28
C ASP A 30 -6.34 -6.29 -10.01
N PHE A 31 -5.17 -6.09 -10.63
CA PHE A 31 -4.48 -4.78 -10.60
C PHE A 31 -5.34 -3.65 -11.16
N LEU A 32 -6.02 -3.86 -12.30
CA LEU A 32 -6.89 -2.84 -12.87
C LEU A 32 -8.13 -2.57 -12.02
N ILE A 33 -8.72 -3.59 -11.40
CA ILE A 33 -9.82 -3.44 -10.43
C ILE A 33 -9.36 -2.62 -9.22
N PHE A 34 -8.17 -2.91 -8.71
CA PHE A 34 -7.58 -2.15 -7.61
C PHE A 34 -7.29 -0.71 -8.00
N ALA A 35 -6.69 -0.45 -9.17
CA ALA A 35 -6.45 0.88 -9.70
C ALA A 35 -7.75 1.70 -9.83
N ARG A 36 -8.83 1.07 -10.32
CA ARG A 36 -10.15 1.71 -10.39
C ARG A 36 -10.70 2.06 -9.01
N THR A 37 -10.42 1.24 -8.00
CA THR A 37 -10.83 1.53 -6.61
C THR A 37 -10.04 2.72 -6.06
N VAL A 38 -8.74 2.82 -6.37
CA VAL A 38 -7.85 3.92 -5.95
C VAL A 38 -8.26 5.27 -6.55
N GLU A 39 -8.99 5.31 -7.67
CA GLU A 39 -9.58 6.57 -8.17
C GLU A 39 -10.50 7.28 -7.16
N ARG A 40 -11.06 6.52 -6.20
CA ARG A 40 -11.94 7.03 -5.14
C ARG A 40 -11.20 7.29 -3.83
N LEU A 41 -9.86 7.30 -3.85
CA LEU A 41 -9.06 7.45 -2.63
C LEU A 41 -9.10 8.87 -2.06
N GLU A 42 -9.51 9.89 -2.82
CA GLU A 42 -9.67 11.25 -2.28
C GLU A 42 -10.68 11.27 -1.12
N GLY A 43 -10.27 11.80 0.04
CA GLY A 43 -11.02 11.74 1.30
C GLY A 43 -11.04 10.35 1.96
N GLY A 44 -10.36 9.36 1.37
CA GLY A 44 -10.36 7.97 1.78
C GLY A 44 -9.18 7.57 2.66
N VAL A 45 -9.08 6.26 2.90
CA VAL A 45 -8.05 5.66 3.76
C VAL A 45 -7.40 4.47 3.06
N LEU A 46 -6.07 4.39 3.13
CA LEU A 46 -5.29 3.21 2.74
C LEU A 46 -4.52 2.64 3.93
N LEU A 47 -4.79 1.38 4.27
CA LEU A 47 -4.12 0.67 5.36
C LEU A 47 -3.22 -0.43 4.78
N ASN A 48 -1.95 -0.44 5.18
CA ASN A 48 -0.99 -1.47 4.83
C ASN A 48 -0.64 -2.31 6.06
N PHE A 49 -1.06 -3.56 6.07
CA PHE A 49 -0.80 -4.50 7.16
C PHE A 49 0.32 -5.48 6.76
N GLY A 50 1.54 -5.23 7.23
CA GLY A 50 2.70 -6.13 7.08
C GLY A 50 3.20 -6.39 5.65
N SER A 51 2.66 -5.73 4.62
CA SER A 51 3.17 -5.90 3.26
C SER A 51 4.39 -5.01 3.03
N ALA A 52 5.58 -5.61 3.02
CA ALA A 52 6.83 -4.88 2.86
C ALA A 52 7.18 -4.53 1.41
N ILE A 53 6.66 -5.28 0.43
CA ILE A 53 7.02 -5.14 -1.00
C ILE A 53 5.78 -4.96 -1.88
N MET A 54 4.94 -6.00 -1.98
CA MET A 54 3.79 -6.01 -2.91
C MET A 54 2.82 -4.85 -2.66
N GLY A 55 2.40 -4.63 -1.41
CA GLY A 55 1.48 -3.56 -1.03
C GLY A 55 1.97 -2.19 -1.51
N PRO A 56 3.16 -1.72 -1.07
CA PRO A 56 3.73 -0.45 -1.52
C PRO A 56 3.90 -0.32 -3.04
N GLU A 57 4.42 -1.34 -3.73
CA GLU A 57 4.67 -1.25 -5.18
C GLU A 57 3.38 -1.24 -6.00
N VAL A 58 2.44 -2.13 -5.70
CA VAL A 58 1.14 -2.20 -6.38
C VAL A 58 0.35 -0.92 -6.15
N TYR A 59 0.28 -0.45 -4.90
CA TYR A 59 -0.36 0.81 -4.54
C TYR A 59 0.26 2.00 -5.27
N LEU A 60 1.60 2.12 -5.29
CA LEU A 60 2.26 3.23 -5.96
C LEU A 60 1.90 3.31 -7.44
N LYS A 61 1.85 2.17 -8.15
CA LYS A 61 1.48 2.15 -9.58
C LYS A 61 0.00 2.44 -9.77
N ALA A 62 -0.87 1.86 -8.95
CA ALA A 62 -2.31 2.14 -8.98
C ALA A 62 -2.61 3.63 -8.74
N LEU A 63 -1.98 4.24 -7.73
CA LEU A 63 -2.14 5.66 -7.42
C LEU A 63 -1.61 6.56 -8.53
N ALA A 64 -0.46 6.22 -9.13
CA ALA A 64 0.08 6.97 -10.25
C ALA A 64 -0.89 6.96 -11.46
N MET A 65 -1.47 5.79 -11.79
CA MET A 65 -2.48 5.67 -12.84
C MET A 65 -3.74 6.48 -12.50
N ALA A 66 -4.27 6.34 -11.28
CA ALA A 66 -5.46 7.05 -10.84
C ALA A 66 -5.28 8.58 -10.85
N ARG A 67 -4.12 9.07 -10.38
CA ARG A 67 -3.77 10.51 -10.41
C ARG A 67 -3.64 11.03 -11.83
N ASN A 68 -3.07 10.25 -12.75
CA ASN A 68 -2.95 10.64 -14.16
C ASN A 68 -4.34 10.86 -14.80
N VAL A 69 -5.26 9.92 -14.60
CA VAL A 69 -6.64 10.05 -15.11
C VAL A 69 -7.37 11.20 -14.41
N ALA A 70 -7.29 11.29 -13.08
CA ALA A 70 -7.92 12.38 -12.33
C ALA A 70 -7.45 13.76 -12.82
N HIS A 71 -6.15 13.91 -13.09
CA HIS A 71 -5.58 15.15 -13.60
C HIS A 71 -6.16 15.53 -14.96
N GLN A 72 -6.31 14.58 -15.88
CA GLN A 72 -6.92 14.81 -17.20
C GLN A 72 -8.39 15.26 -17.10
N GLU A 73 -9.08 14.87 -16.03
CA GLU A 73 -10.47 15.22 -15.75
C GLU A 73 -10.62 16.47 -14.87
N GLY A 74 -9.53 17.18 -14.57
CA GLY A 74 -9.56 18.36 -13.68
C GLY A 74 -9.81 18.03 -12.20
N ARG A 75 -9.69 16.76 -11.80
CA ARG A 75 -9.78 16.28 -10.42
C ARG A 75 -8.39 16.13 -9.79
N ALA A 76 -8.35 15.95 -8.48
CA ALA A 76 -7.13 15.68 -7.73
C ALA A 76 -7.34 14.52 -6.74
N ILE A 77 -6.27 13.75 -6.51
CA ILE A 77 -6.20 12.71 -5.47
C ILE A 77 -4.98 13.01 -4.60
N ARG A 78 -5.16 13.82 -3.57
CA ARG A 78 -4.11 14.39 -2.70
C ARG A 78 -4.44 14.31 -1.22
N GLN A 79 -5.71 14.43 -0.86
CA GLN A 79 -6.17 14.53 0.53
C GLN A 79 -6.71 13.18 1.00
N PHE A 80 -5.85 12.33 1.53
CA PHE A 80 -6.23 11.02 2.06
C PHE A 80 -5.31 10.60 3.19
N THR A 81 -5.78 9.63 3.99
CA THR A 81 -5.01 9.10 5.11
C THR A 81 -4.38 7.77 4.74
N THR A 82 -3.12 7.58 5.09
CA THR A 82 -2.47 6.28 5.03
C THR A 82 -2.05 5.80 6.41
N ALA A 83 -2.01 4.48 6.61
CA ALA A 83 -1.35 3.92 7.78
C ALA A 83 -0.60 2.64 7.43
N VAL A 84 0.58 2.47 8.05
CA VAL A 84 1.36 1.24 7.98
C VAL A 84 1.37 0.61 9.36
N PHE A 85 0.99 -0.67 9.41
CA PHE A 85 1.07 -1.53 10.57
C PHE A 85 2.17 -2.55 10.31
N ASP A 86 3.22 -2.54 11.11
CA ASP A 86 4.39 -3.41 10.93
C ASP A 86 5.16 -3.58 12.25
N LEU A 87 6.15 -4.46 12.27
CA LEU A 87 7.03 -4.72 13.41
C LEU A 87 8.36 -3.97 13.31
N VAL A 88 8.74 -3.49 12.11
CA VAL A 88 10.02 -2.82 11.90
C VAL A 88 10.06 -1.48 12.66
N PRO A 89 10.97 -1.26 13.62
CA PRO A 89 11.04 0.04 14.28
C PRO A 89 11.47 1.13 13.30
N ILE A 90 10.72 2.24 13.27
CA ILE A 90 11.13 3.47 12.57
C ILE A 90 11.59 4.47 13.62
N HIS A 91 12.86 4.85 13.57
CA HIS A 91 13.42 5.85 14.47
C HIS A 91 13.16 7.27 13.93
N GLY A 92 12.80 8.19 14.83
CA GLY A 92 12.51 9.58 14.47
C GLY A 92 11.07 9.77 13.98
N ASP A 93 10.88 10.77 13.12
CA ASP A 93 9.57 11.12 12.57
C ASP A 93 9.23 10.21 11.36
N PRO A 94 8.21 9.35 11.45
CA PRO A 94 7.83 8.43 10.37
C PRO A 94 7.26 9.13 9.13
N ARG A 95 7.06 10.45 9.18
CA ARG A 95 6.64 11.29 8.04
C ARG A 95 7.83 11.84 7.25
N LYS A 96 9.07 11.59 7.68
CA LYS A 96 10.28 12.11 7.03
C LYS A 96 11.10 10.98 6.42
N GLU A 97 11.58 11.22 5.19
CA GLU A 97 12.49 10.28 4.53
C GLU A 97 13.80 10.16 5.33
N LEU A 98 14.21 8.93 5.63
CA LEU A 98 15.48 8.64 6.28
C LEU A 98 16.68 8.93 5.35
N PRO A 99 17.88 9.21 5.88
CA PRO A 99 19.07 9.32 5.04
C PRO A 99 19.44 7.97 4.41
N LYS A 100 20.07 7.99 3.23
CA LYS A 100 20.49 6.76 2.51
C LYS A 100 21.49 5.89 3.28
N THR A 101 22.17 6.47 4.27
CA THR A 101 23.09 5.77 5.18
C THR A 101 22.37 4.95 6.24
N ASP A 102 21.08 5.18 6.45
CA ASP A 102 20.23 4.40 7.34
C ASP A 102 19.62 3.21 6.57
N PRO A 103 19.77 1.96 7.04
CA PRO A 103 19.16 0.78 6.40
C PRO A 103 17.63 0.89 6.24
N GLY A 104 16.95 1.58 7.17
CA GLY A 104 15.52 1.85 7.13
C GLY A 104 15.09 2.66 5.89
N TYR A 105 16.02 3.32 5.19
CA TYR A 105 15.77 3.97 3.90
C TYR A 105 15.14 3.04 2.85
N TYR A 106 15.48 1.74 2.91
CA TYR A 106 15.03 0.74 1.96
C TYR A 106 13.70 0.08 2.35
N PHE A 107 13.16 0.42 3.53
CA PHE A 107 11.84 -0.04 3.95
C PHE A 107 10.76 0.67 3.12
N ARG A 108 10.25 -0.03 2.10
CA ARG A 108 9.32 0.52 1.10
C ARG A 108 8.02 1.10 1.69
N PRO A 109 7.39 0.51 2.72
CA PRO A 109 6.20 1.09 3.34
C PRO A 109 6.45 2.48 3.90
N HIS A 110 7.59 2.71 4.58
CA HIS A 110 7.94 4.03 5.09
C HIS A 110 8.09 5.04 3.95
N LYS A 111 9.00 4.75 3.02
CA LYS A 111 9.31 5.66 1.92
C LYS A 111 8.11 5.96 1.02
N THR A 112 7.34 4.93 0.68
CA THR A 112 6.28 5.02 -0.32
C THR A 112 4.99 5.51 0.32
N ILE A 113 4.48 4.77 1.31
CA ILE A 113 3.14 4.98 1.87
C ILE A 113 3.16 6.17 2.82
N LEU A 114 4.07 6.19 3.79
CA LEU A 114 4.08 7.21 4.84
C LEU A 114 4.60 8.58 4.39
N VAL A 115 5.55 8.60 3.45
CA VAL A 115 6.20 9.85 3.02
C VAL A 115 5.71 10.30 1.63
N ARG A 116 6.01 9.53 0.58
CA ARG A 116 5.86 10.01 -0.81
C ARG A 116 4.42 10.19 -1.25
N THR A 117 3.52 9.23 -0.95
CA THR A 117 2.17 9.29 -1.52
C THR A 117 1.30 10.39 -0.91
N VAL A 118 1.61 10.82 0.31
CA VAL A 118 0.87 11.87 1.03
C VAL A 118 1.50 13.26 0.94
N ALA A 119 2.67 13.40 0.30
CA ALA A 119 3.44 14.65 0.26
C ALA A 119 2.66 15.86 -0.33
N ASP A 120 1.66 15.61 -1.17
CA ASP A 120 0.81 16.65 -1.78
C ASP A 120 -0.39 17.07 -0.90
N GLY A 121 -0.41 16.66 0.38
CA GLY A 121 -1.30 17.16 1.41
C GLY A 121 -2.13 16.12 2.17
N GLY A 122 -1.84 14.83 2.02
CA GLY A 122 -2.44 13.77 2.84
C GLY A 122 -1.75 13.61 4.19
N GLU A 123 -2.26 12.69 5.00
CA GLU A 123 -1.68 12.36 6.32
C GLU A 123 -1.29 10.89 6.41
N SER A 124 -0.28 10.59 7.22
CA SER A 124 0.19 9.23 7.44
C SER A 124 0.44 8.90 8.90
N TYR A 125 0.24 7.62 9.23
CA TYR A 125 0.43 7.08 10.58
C TYR A 125 1.23 5.79 10.53
N TYR A 126 2.15 5.65 11.49
CA TYR A 126 2.87 4.40 11.70
C TYR A 126 2.44 3.74 13.00
N VAL A 127 2.06 2.48 12.93
CA VAL A 127 1.68 1.67 14.09
C VAL A 127 2.65 0.50 14.18
N CYS A 128 3.64 0.63 15.07
CA CYS A 128 4.62 -0.41 15.32
C CYS A 128 4.06 -1.42 16.34
N GLY A 129 3.80 -2.66 15.92
CA GLY A 129 3.32 -3.70 16.82
C GLY A 129 2.71 -4.92 16.11
N GLU A 130 2.53 -5.98 16.89
CA GLU A 130 1.95 -7.25 16.44
C GLU A 130 0.51 -7.08 15.96
N HIS A 131 0.16 -7.63 14.79
CA HIS A 131 -1.20 -7.57 14.23
C HIS A 131 -2.26 -8.14 15.16
N ARG A 132 -1.91 -9.12 16.00
CA ARG A 132 -2.82 -9.68 17.02
C ARG A 132 -3.29 -8.62 18.02
N ALA A 133 -2.49 -7.58 18.25
CA ALA A 133 -2.82 -6.49 19.15
C ALA A 133 -3.41 -5.30 18.37
N THR A 134 -2.78 -4.93 17.24
CA THR A 134 -3.12 -3.69 16.53
C THR A 134 -4.44 -3.78 15.75
N ILE A 135 -4.75 -4.91 15.10
CA ILE A 135 -5.98 -5.06 14.32
C ILE A 135 -7.22 -5.07 15.23
N PRO A 136 -7.29 -5.87 16.32
CA PRO A 136 -8.45 -5.84 17.21
C PRO A 136 -8.60 -4.50 17.95
N ALA A 137 -7.49 -3.82 18.27
CA ALA A 137 -7.55 -2.48 18.87
C ALA A 137 -8.15 -1.46 17.90
N LEU A 138 -7.71 -1.44 16.64
CA LEU A 138 -8.30 -0.58 15.60
C LEU A 138 -9.78 -0.87 15.41
N TRP A 139 -10.16 -2.15 15.29
CA TRP A 139 -11.57 -2.55 15.16
C TRP A 139 -12.42 -2.03 16.32
N ARG A 140 -11.95 -2.22 17.56
CA ARG A 140 -12.66 -1.77 18.76
C ARG A 140 -12.91 -0.26 18.74
N LEU A 141 -11.88 0.53 18.44
CA LEU A 141 -12.00 2.00 18.37
C LEU A 141 -12.93 2.48 17.25
N LEU A 142 -13.09 1.69 16.18
CA LEU A 142 -14.02 2.01 15.10
C LEU A 142 -15.45 1.55 15.39
N ALA A 143 -15.64 0.43 16.08
CA ALA A 143 -16.94 -0.15 16.38
C ALA A 143 -17.63 0.50 17.61
N GLU A 144 -16.87 1.13 18.49
CA GLU A 144 -17.37 1.87 19.66
C GLU A 144 -17.73 3.34 19.35
N ARG A 145 -17.63 3.75 18.07
CA ARG A 145 -18.11 5.03 17.56
C ARG A 145 -19.51 4.92 17.00
#